data_AF-A0A5J6PHS5-F1
#
_entry.id   AF-A0A5J6PHS5-F1
#
_cell.length_a   1.000
_cell.length_b   1.000
_cell.length_c   1.000
_cell.angle_alpha   90.00
_cell.angle_beta   90.00
_cell.angle_gamma   90.00
#
_symmetry.space_group_name_H-M   'P 1'
#
loop_
_entity.id
_entity.type
_entity.pdbx_description
1 polymer ?
#
loop_
_entity_poly.entity_id
_entity_poly.type
_entity_poly.pdbx_seq_one_letter_code
_entity_poly.pdbx_strand_id
1 'polypeptide(L)'
;MSDIRGGDQFDTGVVRIASRSFAQEGKYYFGDEGFAMPYSEWQRIKTEANGDYAIISKRLGFVTTIDPEKMVILKFNRSDVSSLRIPTGNEIPDNPSYGANQLWVPGIKTINGVTEALFKVPSNVKPTEIPF
;
A
#
# COMPACT_ATOMS: atom_id res chain seq x y z
N MET A 1 -12.91 21.23 3.17
CA MET A 1 -12.16 20.10 2.56
C MET A 1 -10.95 19.86 3.44
N SER A 2 -10.96 18.76 4.19
CA SER A 2 -9.93 18.48 5.19
C SER A 2 -8.79 17.71 4.53
N ASP A 3 -7.88 18.44 3.88
CA ASP A 3 -6.59 17.89 3.48
C ASP A 3 -5.85 17.45 4.74
N ILE A 4 -5.39 16.21 4.72
CA ILE A 4 -4.79 15.58 5.88
C ILE A 4 -3.39 16.17 6.01
N ARG A 5 -3.02 16.61 7.22
CA ARG A 5 -1.63 16.91 7.62
C ARG A 5 -0.69 15.69 7.56
N GLY A 6 -1.11 14.60 6.91
CA GLY A 6 -0.38 13.36 6.66
C GLY A 6 0.21 13.28 5.26
N GLY A 7 -0.02 14.29 4.40
CA GLY A 7 0.66 14.40 3.10
C GLY A 7 2.18 14.37 3.22
N ASP A 8 2.73 15.04 4.24
CA ASP A 8 4.16 15.14 4.53
C ASP A 8 4.84 13.76 4.72
N GLN A 9 4.11 12.76 5.23
CA GLN A 9 4.70 11.42 5.43
C GLN A 9 4.94 10.71 4.09
N PHE A 10 4.09 10.97 3.09
CA PHE A 10 4.18 10.35 1.76
C PHE A 10 5.14 11.09 0.82
N ASP A 11 5.75 12.20 1.23
CA ASP A 11 6.73 12.93 0.43
C ASP A 11 7.95 12.07 0.05
N THR A 12 8.29 11.08 0.88
CA THR A 12 9.35 10.10 0.60
C THR A 12 8.98 9.08 -0.48
N GLY A 13 7.70 9.04 -0.86
CA GLY A 13 7.11 8.13 -1.83
C GLY A 13 5.92 7.37 -1.28
N VAL A 14 5.17 6.78 -2.19
CA VAL A 14 3.94 6.01 -1.92
C VAL A 14 4.21 4.55 -2.26
N VAL A 15 4.07 3.65 -1.30
CA VAL A 15 4.38 2.22 -1.45
C VAL A 15 3.12 1.39 -1.38
N ARG A 16 2.96 0.50 -2.37
CA ARG A 16 1.90 -0.50 -2.44
C ARG A 16 2.50 -1.90 -2.54
N ILE A 17 1.86 -2.87 -1.88
CA ILE A 17 2.12 -4.29 -2.08
C ILE A 17 1.05 -4.84 -3.02
N ALA A 18 1.46 -5.56 -4.06
CA ALA A 18 0.56 -6.13 -5.06
C ALA A 18 0.98 -7.55 -5.44
N SER A 19 0.06 -8.31 -6.05
CA SER A 19 0.41 -9.59 -6.68
C SER A 19 1.36 -9.38 -7.85
N ARG A 20 2.41 -10.21 -7.92
CA ARG A 20 3.37 -10.22 -9.04
C ARG A 20 2.68 -10.49 -10.38
N SER A 21 1.69 -11.39 -10.40
CA SER A 21 0.95 -11.73 -11.63
C SER A 21 0.22 -10.52 -12.21
N PHE A 22 -0.47 -9.74 -11.37
CA PHE A 22 -1.16 -8.54 -11.82
C PHE A 22 -0.19 -7.41 -12.19
N ALA A 23 0.92 -7.26 -11.48
CA ALA A 23 1.95 -6.29 -11.82
C ALA A 23 2.60 -6.56 -13.18
N GLN A 24 2.81 -7.83 -13.54
CA GLN A 24 3.32 -8.24 -14.86
C GLN A 24 2.33 -7.91 -16.00
N GLU A 25 1.03 -7.91 -15.71
CA GLU A 25 -0.01 -7.48 -16.63
C GLU A 25 -0.21 -5.95 -16.67
N GLY A 26 0.61 -5.17 -15.94
CA GLY A 26 0.47 -3.72 -15.82
C GLY A 26 -0.72 -3.28 -14.95
N LYS A 27 -1.35 -4.21 -14.22
CA LYS A 27 -2.51 -3.97 -13.36
C LYS A 27 -2.05 -3.74 -11.92
N TYR A 28 -1.50 -2.56 -11.66
CA TYR A 28 -0.92 -2.22 -10.35
C TYR A 28 -1.96 -1.86 -9.27
N TYR A 29 -3.17 -1.49 -9.68
CA TYR A 29 -4.30 -1.06 -8.84
C TYR A 29 -5.62 -1.40 -9.53
N PHE A 30 -6.74 -1.38 -8.80
CA PHE A 30 -8.05 -1.72 -9.36
C PHE A 30 -8.80 -0.42 -9.70
N GLY A 31 -9.12 -0.22 -10.98
CA GLY A 31 -9.60 1.09 -11.47
C GLY A 31 -8.47 2.12 -11.39
N ASP A 32 -8.63 3.14 -10.54
CA ASP A 32 -7.63 4.20 -10.33
C ASP A 32 -7.11 4.27 -8.89
N GLU A 33 -7.59 3.43 -7.96
CA GLU A 33 -7.31 3.56 -6.52
C GLU A 33 -6.60 2.33 -5.94
N GLY A 34 -5.75 2.56 -4.94
CA GLY A 34 -5.10 1.49 -4.19
C GLY A 34 -4.71 1.93 -2.78
N PHE A 35 -4.60 0.96 -1.88
CA PHE A 35 -3.99 1.16 -0.56
C PHE A 35 -2.48 1.30 -0.68
N ALA A 36 -1.92 2.21 0.11
CA ALA A 36 -0.49 2.46 0.20
C ALA A 36 -0.06 2.95 1.59
N MET A 37 1.23 2.78 1.87
CA MET A 37 1.94 3.31 3.02
C MET A 37 3.06 4.26 2.58
N PRO A 38 3.57 5.13 3.46
CA PRO A 38 4.76 5.93 3.19
C PRO A 38 5.98 5.05 2.88
N TYR A 39 6.85 5.49 1.96
CA TYR A 39 8.10 4.78 1.68
C TYR A 39 9.00 4.67 2.92
N SER A 40 9.09 5.73 3.73
CA SER A 40 9.81 5.70 5.00
C SER A 40 9.28 4.64 5.97
N GLU A 41 7.97 4.40 5.97
CA GLU A 41 7.33 3.41 6.82
C GLU A 41 7.64 1.98 6.34
N TRP A 42 7.62 1.76 5.01
CA TRP A 42 8.10 0.51 4.43
C TRP A 42 9.57 0.23 4.79
N GLN A 43 10.45 1.23 4.67
CA GLN A 43 11.86 1.10 5.04
C GLN A 43 12.03 0.74 6.51
N ARG A 44 11.27 1.39 7.41
CA ARG A 44 11.28 1.09 8.84
C ARG A 44 10.89 -0.36 9.11
N ILE A 45 9.79 -0.84 8.53
CA ILE A 45 9.31 -2.23 8.69
C ILE A 45 10.36 -3.22 8.17
N LYS A 46 10.94 -2.95 6.99
CA LYS A 46 11.97 -3.78 6.39
C LYS A 46 13.22 -3.88 7.27
N THR A 47 13.69 -2.75 7.80
CA THR A 47 14.85 -2.71 8.71
C THR A 47 14.56 -3.44 10.01
N GLU A 48 13.39 -3.21 10.64
CA GLU A 48 13.00 -3.89 11.88
C GLU A 48 12.86 -5.42 11.70
N ALA A 49 12.37 -5.85 10.54
CA ALA A 49 12.21 -7.26 10.23
C ALA A 49 13.52 -7.95 9.83
N ASN A 50 14.57 -7.20 9.48
CA ASN A 50 15.84 -7.75 8.98
C ASN A 50 15.66 -8.81 7.87
N GLY A 51 14.69 -8.57 6.96
CA GLY A 51 14.34 -9.49 5.88
C GLY A 51 13.45 -10.68 6.27
N ASP A 52 12.98 -10.77 7.52
CA ASP A 52 12.04 -11.81 7.95
C ASP A 52 10.61 -11.50 7.47
N TYR A 53 10.18 -12.25 6.45
CA TYR A 53 8.84 -12.11 5.87
C TYR A 53 7.71 -12.38 6.87
N ALA A 54 7.90 -13.23 7.87
CA ALA A 54 6.86 -13.49 8.87
C ALA A 54 6.65 -12.25 9.76
N ILE A 55 7.73 -11.54 10.11
CA ILE A 55 7.65 -10.29 10.86
C ILE A 55 7.00 -9.19 10.02
N ILE A 56 7.40 -9.05 8.75
CA ILE A 56 6.79 -8.09 7.81
C ILE A 56 5.29 -8.35 7.69
N SER A 57 4.91 -9.61 7.47
CA SER A 57 3.51 -10.04 7.32
C SER A 57 2.69 -9.70 8.55
N LYS A 58 3.21 -10.04 9.74
CA LYS A 58 2.56 -9.73 11.01
C LYS A 58 2.38 -8.22 11.20
N ARG A 59 3.40 -7.40 10.91
CA ARG A 59 3.31 -5.94 11.02
C ARG A 59 2.25 -5.35 10.10
N LEU A 60 2.21 -5.85 8.87
CA LEU A 60 1.24 -5.43 7.85
C LEU A 60 -0.14 -6.05 8.04
N GLY A 61 -0.31 -6.97 9.00
CA GLY A 61 -1.59 -7.58 9.33
C GLY A 61 -2.00 -8.76 8.45
N PHE A 62 -1.10 -9.31 7.61
CA PHE A 62 -1.38 -10.50 6.82
C PHE A 62 -1.56 -11.74 7.72
N VAL A 63 -2.64 -12.50 7.46
CA VAL A 63 -2.94 -13.76 8.18
C VAL A 63 -1.89 -14.84 7.88
N THR A 64 -1.29 -14.78 6.69
CA THR A 64 -0.25 -15.70 6.24
C THR A 64 1.03 -14.95 5.92
N THR A 65 2.17 -15.64 6.02
CA THR A 65 3.45 -15.09 5.57
C THR A 65 3.38 -14.72 4.10
N ILE A 66 3.78 -13.48 3.78
CA ILE A 66 3.97 -12.98 2.44
C ILE A 66 4.97 -13.88 1.72
N ASP A 67 4.57 -14.28 0.52
CA ASP A 67 5.42 -15.01 -0.41
C ASP A 67 6.10 -14.00 -1.36
N PRO A 68 7.43 -13.80 -1.27
CA PRO A 68 8.15 -12.84 -2.09
C PRO A 68 8.18 -13.21 -3.59
N GLU A 69 7.88 -14.47 -3.95
CA GLU A 69 7.75 -14.89 -5.34
C GLU A 69 6.39 -14.45 -5.92
N LYS A 70 5.35 -14.39 -5.09
CA LYS A 70 3.98 -14.03 -5.51
C LYS A 70 3.63 -12.56 -5.31
N MET A 71 4.41 -11.84 -4.52
CA MET A 71 4.16 -10.43 -4.20
C MET A 71 5.27 -9.54 -4.75
N VAL A 72 4.94 -8.29 -5.02
CA VAL A 72 5.88 -7.22 -5.40
C VAL A 72 5.61 -5.98 -4.57
N ILE A 73 6.68 -5.22 -4.30
CA ILE A 73 6.61 -3.90 -3.68
C ILE A 73 6.75 -2.85 -4.76
N LEU A 74 5.75 -1.99 -4.89
CA LEU A 74 5.64 -0.97 -5.92
C LEU A 74 5.77 0.39 -5.27
N LYS A 75 6.75 1.19 -5.71
CA LYS A 75 6.94 2.57 -5.29
C LYS A 75 6.47 3.53 -6.38
N PHE A 76 5.64 4.49 -5.99
CA PHE A 76 5.24 5.64 -6.78
C PHE A 76 5.90 6.90 -6.21
N ASN A 77 6.27 7.86 -7.07
CA ASN A 77 6.69 9.17 -6.58
C ASN A 77 5.46 9.93 -6.08
N ARG A 78 5.63 10.73 -5.03
CA ARG A 78 4.55 11.55 -4.49
C ARG A 78 3.95 12.49 -5.55
N SER A 79 4.78 13.01 -6.45
CA SER A 79 4.37 13.89 -7.57
C SER A 79 3.41 13.24 -8.55
N ASP A 80 3.46 11.91 -8.66
CA ASP A 80 2.67 11.15 -9.64
C ASP A 80 1.29 10.77 -9.06
N VAL A 81 1.12 10.95 -7.74
CA VAL A 81 -0.12 10.65 -7.02
C VAL A 81 -1.04 11.87 -7.01
N SER A 82 -2.16 11.76 -7.71
CA SER A 82 -3.14 12.83 -7.90
C SER A 82 -4.04 13.05 -6.69
N SER A 83 -4.20 12.04 -5.82
CA SER A 83 -4.95 12.17 -4.57
C SER A 83 -4.40 11.20 -3.52
N LEU A 84 -4.32 11.67 -2.28
CA LEU A 84 -4.12 10.84 -1.09
C LEU A 84 -5.28 11.12 -0.13
N ARG A 85 -6.07 10.10 0.18
CA ARG A 85 -7.18 10.22 1.12
C ARG A 85 -7.12 9.14 2.18
N ILE A 86 -7.63 9.46 3.37
CA ILE A 86 -7.82 8.46 4.42
C ILE A 86 -8.88 7.48 3.90
N PRO A 87 -8.62 6.16 3.97
CA PRO A 87 -9.64 5.20 3.68
C PRO A 87 -10.74 5.29 4.74
N THR A 88 -11.97 5.43 4.28
CA THR A 88 -13.19 5.58 5.08
C THR A 88 -13.74 4.25 5.57
N GLY A 89 -13.30 3.14 4.98
CA GLY A 89 -13.78 1.79 5.24
C GLY A 89 -14.97 1.37 4.41
N ASN A 90 -15.46 2.27 3.58
CA ASN A 90 -16.51 2.01 2.60
C ASN A 90 -15.93 1.83 1.20
N GLU A 91 -14.62 1.63 1.06
CA GLU A 91 -13.98 1.33 -0.22
C GLU A 91 -14.20 -0.12 -0.62
N ILE A 92 -15.47 -0.39 -0.93
CA ILE A 92 -15.97 -1.59 -1.58
C ILE A 92 -16.95 -1.08 -2.63
N PRO A 93 -16.61 -1.16 -3.93
CA PRO A 93 -17.68 -1.19 -4.92
C PRO A 93 -18.19 -2.61 -5.02
N ASP A 94 -17.43 -3.58 -5.53
CA ASP A 94 -18.04 -4.87 -5.93
C ASP A 94 -17.07 -6.07 -5.95
N ASN A 95 -15.91 -6.02 -5.28
CA ASN A 95 -14.92 -7.10 -5.35
C ASN A 95 -14.30 -7.45 -3.98
N PRO A 96 -14.60 -8.63 -3.40
CA PRO A 96 -14.13 -9.03 -2.07
C PRO A 96 -12.62 -9.29 -1.98
N SER A 97 -11.93 -9.36 -3.12
CA SER A 97 -10.47 -9.58 -3.17
C SER A 97 -9.65 -8.27 -3.20
N TYR A 98 -10.30 -7.11 -3.33
CA TYR A 98 -9.62 -5.82 -3.61
C TYR A 98 -10.08 -4.64 -2.74
N GLY A 99 -11.12 -4.81 -1.93
CA GLY A 99 -11.53 -3.81 -0.94
C GLY A 99 -10.70 -3.89 0.33
N ALA A 100 -10.98 -2.96 1.25
CA ALA A 100 -10.67 -3.12 2.67
C ALA A 100 -11.17 -4.50 3.15
N ASN A 101 -10.32 -5.51 3.06
CA ASN A 101 -10.63 -6.88 3.47
C ASN A 101 -10.30 -7.03 4.98
N GLN A 102 -10.35 -8.25 5.50
CA GLN A 102 -10.10 -8.55 6.93
C GLN A 102 -8.72 -8.08 7.47
N LEU A 103 -7.85 -7.53 6.63
CA LEU A 103 -6.52 -7.01 6.99
C LEU A 103 -6.53 -5.48 7.19
N TRP A 104 -7.62 -4.80 6.81
CA TRP A 104 -7.79 -3.37 6.91
C TRP A 104 -8.58 -2.99 8.18
N VAL A 105 -8.13 -1.96 8.90
CA VAL A 105 -8.84 -1.38 10.04
C VAL A 105 -9.07 0.12 9.79
N PRO A 106 -10.29 0.65 9.99
CA PRO A 106 -10.55 2.08 9.89
C PRO A 106 -9.65 2.92 10.80
N GLY A 107 -9.13 4.05 10.28
CA GLY A 107 -8.51 5.09 11.11
C GLY A 107 -7.04 5.42 10.82
N ILE A 108 -6.63 5.45 9.54
CA ILE A 108 -5.28 5.88 9.13
C ILE A 108 -4.17 4.94 9.62
N LYS A 109 -4.52 3.80 10.23
CA LYS A 109 -3.58 2.86 10.82
C LYS A 109 -4.07 1.44 10.58
N THR A 110 -3.18 0.54 10.15
CA THR A 110 -3.46 -0.90 10.25
C THR A 110 -3.71 -1.28 11.71
N ILE A 111 -4.24 -2.49 11.99
CA ILE A 111 -4.45 -3.00 13.36
C ILE A 111 -3.18 -2.92 14.24
N ASN A 112 -2.00 -2.80 13.62
CA ASN A 112 -0.70 -2.73 14.27
C ASN A 112 -0.06 -1.33 14.25
N GLY A 113 -0.78 -0.29 13.82
CA GLY A 113 -0.35 1.10 13.90
C GLY A 113 0.35 1.69 12.66
N VAL A 114 0.35 0.99 11.52
CA VAL A 114 1.03 1.43 10.28
C VAL A 114 0.18 2.44 9.52
N THR A 115 0.73 3.61 9.18
CA THR A 115 0.02 4.64 8.40
C THR A 115 -0.40 4.09 7.03
N GLU A 116 -1.70 4.11 6.74
CA GLU A 116 -2.24 3.68 5.44
C GLU A 116 -3.15 4.77 4.83
N ALA A 117 -2.99 4.99 3.53
CA ALA A 117 -3.80 5.91 2.74
C ALA A 117 -4.30 5.21 1.47
N LEU A 118 -5.39 5.72 0.92
CA LEU A 118 -5.76 5.45 -0.47
C LEU A 118 -5.07 6.47 -1.36
N PHE A 119 -4.38 5.97 -2.37
CA PHE A 119 -3.81 6.80 -3.42
C PHE A 119 -4.59 6.64 -4.71
N LYS A 120 -4.65 7.73 -5.48
CA LYS A 120 -5.08 7.73 -6.88
C LYS A 120 -3.91 8.15 -7.76
N VAL A 121 -3.71 7.44 -8.86
CA VAL A 121 -2.69 7.76 -9.87
C VAL A 121 -3.33 7.76 -11.26
N PRO A 122 -2.86 8.61 -12.18
CA PRO A 122 -3.23 8.49 -13.59
C PRO A 122 -2.83 7.13 -14.17
N SER A 123 -3.63 6.59 -15.10
CA SER A 123 -3.48 5.25 -15.69
C SER A 123 -2.16 5.02 -16.44
N ASN A 124 -1.45 6.10 -16.81
CA ASN A 124 -0.15 6.04 -17.48
C ASN A 124 1.06 6.05 -16.52
N VAL A 125 0.84 6.22 -15.21
CA VAL A 125 1.92 6.19 -14.22
C VAL A 125 2.37 4.75 -13.98
N LYS A 126 3.68 4.52 -14.15
CA LYS A 126 4.31 3.23 -13.87
C LYS A 126 5.08 3.30 -12.55
N PRO A 127 4.79 2.41 -11.59
CA PRO A 127 5.59 2.30 -10.38
C PRO A 127 6.97 1.73 -10.67
N THR A 128 7.90 1.95 -9.75
CA THR A 128 9.17 1.24 -9.67
C THR A 128 9.01 0.03 -8.75
N GLU A 129 9.34 -1.18 -9.22
CA GLU A 129 9.47 -2.35 -8.35
C GLU A 129 10.72 -2.17 -7.47
N ILE A 130 10.56 -2.29 -6.15
CA ILE A 130 11.65 -2.19 -5.19
C ILE A 130 11.83 -3.53 -4.45
N PRO A 131 13.04 -3.84 -3.95
CA PRO A 131 13.29 -5.09 -3.26
C PRO A 131 12.44 -5.21 -1.99
N PHE A 132 11.90 -6.41 -1.77
CA PHE A 132 11.44 -6.86 -0.46
C PHE A 132 12.53 -6.68 0.59
#